data_AF-A0A1F6I6L3-F1
#
_entry.id   AF-A0A1F6I6L3-F1
#
_cell.length_a   1.000
_cell.length_b   1.000
_cell.length_c   1.000
_cell.angle_alpha   90.00
_cell.angle_beta   90.00
_cell.angle_gamma   90.00
#
_symmetry.space_group_name_H-M   'P 1'
#
loop_
_entity.id
_entity.type
_entity.pdbx_description
1 polymer ?
#
loop_
_entity_poly.entity_id
_entity_poly.type
_entity_poly.pdbx_seq_one_letter_code
_entity_poly.pdbx_strand_id
1 'polypeptide(L)'
;MIVYHYTHSPRWKEIKQDGLQPNQLEGIVRSQDFSAFGLLDPTPEDWINNKDFPASWESLKSHIGEILLEIKVDPESDEVYVVDRGHYEGFTGENPNIPPRYRHSSLEEGTKAYIESRVPLKDYLRQAEHLQYSLPEVVFGEPVSPDRIHVSETQPLLEKDIALKNWIRGIDEPPQQNTLREREVLARERLKTIPELRPWFETYQGKLIELQREGVPEGMLK
;
A
#
# COMPACT_ATOMS: atom_id res chain seq x y z
N MET A 1 8.84 7.39 14.03
CA MET A 1 7.46 7.28 13.52
C MET A 1 7.29 5.97 12.76
N ILE A 2 6.09 5.67 12.29
CA ILE A 2 5.79 4.49 11.46
C ILE A 2 5.45 4.95 10.05
N VAL A 3 5.92 4.21 9.05
CA VAL A 3 5.44 4.27 7.66
C VAL A 3 4.99 2.88 7.23
N TYR A 4 4.18 2.80 6.17
CA TYR A 4 3.45 1.59 5.83
C TYR A 4 3.87 1.03 4.48
N HIS A 5 4.12 -0.26 4.38
CA HIS A 5 4.46 -0.92 3.12
C HIS A 5 3.54 -2.12 2.91
N TYR A 6 2.92 -2.20 1.73
CA TYR A 6 2.23 -3.42 1.34
C TYR A 6 3.21 -4.37 0.65
N THR A 7 3.12 -5.65 0.99
CA THR A 7 3.86 -6.71 0.34
C THR A 7 2.97 -7.90 0.01
N HIS A 8 3.37 -8.67 -1.01
CA HIS A 8 2.80 -9.99 -1.26
C HIS A 8 3.28 -10.98 -0.21
N SER A 9 2.39 -11.91 0.18
CA SER A 9 2.70 -12.96 1.15
C SER A 9 4.04 -13.72 0.89
N PRO A 10 4.40 -14.10 -0.36
CA PRO A 10 5.66 -14.78 -0.62
C PRO A 10 6.92 -13.96 -0.28
N ARG A 11 6.86 -12.62 -0.43
CA ARG A 11 8.00 -11.74 -0.18
C ARG A 11 8.25 -11.48 1.30
N TRP A 12 7.26 -11.73 2.17
CA TRP A 12 7.44 -11.54 3.62
C TRP A 12 8.64 -12.32 4.18
N LYS A 13 8.85 -13.55 3.70
CA LYS A 13 9.98 -14.38 4.14
C LYS A 13 11.33 -13.75 3.81
N GLU A 14 11.46 -13.16 2.63
CA GLU A 14 12.67 -12.45 2.17
C GLU A 14 12.89 -11.19 3.01
N ILE A 15 11.84 -10.37 3.18
CA ILE A 15 11.92 -9.13 3.99
C ILE A 15 12.34 -9.42 5.44
N LYS A 16 11.84 -10.52 6.01
CA LYS A 16 12.21 -10.94 7.37
C LYS A 16 13.68 -11.36 7.49
N GLN A 17 14.29 -11.85 6.41
CA GLN A 17 15.68 -12.32 6.39
C GLN A 17 16.65 -11.18 6.06
N ASP A 18 16.36 -10.46 4.98
CA ASP A 18 17.31 -9.55 4.33
C ASP A 18 16.92 -8.07 4.50
N GLY A 19 15.76 -7.80 5.10
CA GLY A 19 15.23 -6.46 5.25
C GLY A 19 14.53 -5.98 3.99
N LEU A 20 14.11 -4.72 4.00
CA LEU A 20 13.51 -4.09 2.83
C LEU A 20 14.59 -3.32 2.06
N GLN A 21 14.91 -3.81 0.86
CA GLN A 21 15.95 -3.24 0.01
C GLN A 21 15.44 -1.99 -0.73
N PRO A 22 16.18 -0.88 -0.74
CA PRO A 22 15.70 0.38 -1.31
C PRO A 22 15.45 0.23 -2.81
N ASN A 23 14.52 1.03 -3.33
CA ASN A 23 14.47 1.22 -4.77
C ASN A 23 15.73 1.99 -5.19
N GLN A 24 16.55 1.43 -6.07
CA GLN A 24 17.65 2.20 -6.64
C GLN A 24 17.06 3.29 -7.51
N LEU A 25 16.99 4.53 -6.99
CA LEU A 25 16.54 5.72 -7.72
C LEU A 25 17.55 6.18 -8.81
N GLU A 26 18.50 5.32 -9.20
CA GLU A 26 19.51 5.61 -10.21
C GLU A 26 19.03 5.17 -11.60
N GLY A 27 18.36 6.08 -12.32
CA GLY A 27 17.94 5.88 -13.71
C GLY A 27 16.43 5.68 -13.90
N ILE A 28 16.01 5.51 -15.16
CA ILE A 28 14.61 5.38 -15.57
C ILE A 28 13.90 4.39 -14.64
N VAL A 29 13.03 4.89 -13.76
CA VAL A 29 12.22 4.10 -12.84
C VAL A 29 11.33 3.22 -13.71
N ARG A 30 11.78 1.99 -13.99
CA ARG A 30 10.90 0.98 -14.57
C ARG A 30 9.96 0.58 -13.45
N SER A 31 8.74 1.10 -13.49
CA SER A 31 7.66 0.85 -12.53
C SER A 31 7.20 -0.61 -12.40
N GLN A 32 7.97 -1.57 -12.91
CA GLN A 32 7.63 -2.98 -12.93
C GLN A 32 8.40 -3.78 -11.87
N ASP A 33 9.50 -3.25 -11.32
CA ASP A 33 10.24 -3.93 -10.26
C ASP A 33 9.85 -3.38 -8.89
N PHE A 34 8.76 -3.95 -8.34
CA PHE A 34 8.34 -4.10 -6.94
C PHE A 34 9.21 -3.46 -5.84
N SER A 35 9.36 -2.15 -5.92
CA SER A 35 10.38 -1.45 -5.17
C SER A 35 9.89 -1.09 -3.78
N ALA A 36 10.81 -1.06 -2.82
CA ALA A 36 10.54 -0.63 -1.46
C ALA A 36 10.11 0.84 -1.41
N PHE A 37 8.81 1.06 -1.42
CA PHE A 37 8.22 2.34 -1.11
C PHE A 37 7.24 2.19 0.04
N GLY A 38 7.06 3.25 0.80
CA GLY A 38 6.12 3.32 1.90
C GLY A 38 5.00 4.33 1.63
N LEU A 39 3.99 4.27 2.48
CA LEU A 39 2.87 5.17 2.58
C LEU A 39 2.90 5.82 3.96
N LEU A 40 2.39 7.04 4.07
CA LEU A 40 2.29 7.76 5.34
C LEU A 40 1.12 7.27 6.21
N ASP A 41 0.15 6.61 5.58
CA ASP A 41 -1.05 6.06 6.21
C ASP A 41 -1.33 4.65 5.64
N PRO A 42 -1.86 3.70 6.43
CA PRO A 42 -2.23 2.38 5.91
C PRO A 42 -3.32 2.43 4.83
N THR A 43 -4.17 3.44 4.86
CA THR A 43 -5.27 3.74 3.92
C THR A 43 -5.13 5.19 3.44
N PRO A 44 -4.17 5.47 2.55
CA PRO A 44 -3.81 6.84 2.19
C PRO A 44 -4.93 7.53 1.38
N GLU A 45 -5.72 8.37 2.04
CA GLU A 45 -6.85 9.11 1.44
C GLU A 45 -6.44 9.94 0.22
N ASP A 46 -5.24 10.55 0.25
CA ASP A 46 -4.68 11.31 -0.87
C ASP A 46 -4.50 10.47 -2.14
N TRP A 47 -4.37 9.15 -2.00
CA TRP A 47 -4.32 8.22 -3.13
C TRP A 47 -5.70 7.66 -3.48
N ILE A 48 -6.48 7.28 -2.46
CA ILE A 48 -7.79 6.62 -2.62
C ILE A 48 -8.80 7.57 -3.30
N ASN A 49 -8.83 8.82 -2.86
CA ASN A 49 -9.82 9.82 -3.29
C ASN A 49 -9.20 10.91 -4.17
N ASN A 50 -8.07 10.60 -4.83
CA ASN A 50 -7.35 11.56 -5.66
C ASN A 50 -8.15 11.96 -6.90
N LYS A 51 -8.44 13.25 -7.06
CA LYS A 51 -9.19 13.77 -8.23
C LYS A 51 -8.34 13.90 -9.49
N ASP A 52 -7.05 14.13 -9.32
CA ASP A 52 -6.11 14.27 -10.43
C ASP A 52 -5.77 12.88 -11.01
N PHE A 53 -5.69 11.88 -10.12
CA PHE A 53 -5.23 10.52 -10.41
C PHE A 53 -6.17 9.43 -9.85
N PRO A 54 -7.46 9.40 -10.26
CA PRO A 54 -8.47 8.54 -9.63
C PRO A 54 -8.24 7.03 -9.79
N ALA A 55 -7.43 6.62 -10.76
CA ALA A 55 -7.12 5.21 -11.02
C ALA A 55 -5.85 4.73 -10.32
N SER A 56 -5.02 5.63 -9.77
CA SER A 56 -3.67 5.28 -9.33
C SER A 56 -3.66 4.35 -8.12
N TRP A 57 -4.59 4.51 -7.17
CA TRP A 57 -4.70 3.58 -6.04
C TRP A 57 -5.07 2.15 -6.46
N GLU A 58 -6.08 2.00 -7.32
CA GLU A 58 -6.48 0.68 -7.83
C GLU A 58 -5.37 0.04 -8.67
N SER A 59 -4.69 0.83 -9.51
CA SER A 59 -3.51 0.41 -10.27
C SER A 59 -2.39 -0.07 -9.33
N LEU A 60 -2.08 0.71 -8.28
CA LEU A 60 -1.05 0.38 -7.31
C LEU A 60 -1.36 -0.93 -6.57
N LYS A 61 -2.60 -1.12 -6.11
CA LYS A 61 -3.02 -2.33 -5.40
C LYS A 61 -2.77 -3.63 -6.17
N SER A 62 -2.86 -3.59 -7.51
CA SER A 62 -2.55 -4.76 -8.33
C SER A 62 -1.07 -5.19 -8.27
N HIS A 63 -0.19 -4.35 -7.73
CA HIS A 63 1.26 -4.58 -7.69
C HIS A 63 1.84 -4.71 -6.28
N ILE A 64 1.20 -4.16 -5.24
CA ILE A 64 1.79 -4.04 -3.89
C ILE A 64 1.47 -5.20 -2.94
N GLY A 65 0.56 -6.10 -3.31
CA GLY A 65 0.17 -7.22 -2.44
C GLY A 65 -0.77 -6.80 -1.32
N GLU A 66 -1.12 -7.76 -0.46
CA GLU A 66 -2.22 -7.65 0.49
C GLU A 66 -1.79 -7.45 1.95
N ILE A 67 -0.52 -7.78 2.28
CA ILE A 67 -0.03 -7.76 3.66
C ILE A 67 0.55 -6.40 3.97
N LEU A 68 -0.02 -5.73 4.96
CA LEU A 68 0.45 -4.46 5.48
C LEU A 68 1.57 -4.67 6.50
N LEU A 69 2.70 -4.03 6.24
CA LEU A 69 3.84 -3.93 7.13
C LEU A 69 3.94 -2.53 7.72
N GLU A 70 4.32 -2.45 8.98
CA GLU A 70 4.73 -1.25 9.68
C GLU A 70 6.25 -1.19 9.73
N ILE A 71 6.80 -0.05 9.30
CA ILE A 71 8.23 0.20 9.26
C ILE A 71 8.54 1.35 10.20
N LYS A 72 9.32 1.05 11.24
CA LYS A 72 9.80 2.07 12.17
C LYS A 72 10.89 2.89 11.51
N VAL A 73 10.66 4.19 11.36
CA VAL A 73 11.62 5.18 10.84
C VAL A 73 11.93 6.28 11.86
N ASP A 74 13.17 6.74 11.87
CA ASP A 74 13.63 7.95 12.53
C ASP A 74 13.84 9.05 11.47
N PRO A 75 12.92 10.02 11.37
CA PRO A 75 13.01 11.08 10.37
C PRO A 75 14.26 11.96 10.49
N GLU A 76 14.92 11.99 11.66
CA GLU A 76 16.07 12.85 11.89
C GLU A 76 17.38 12.19 11.44
N SER A 77 17.49 10.86 11.52
CA SER A 77 18.73 10.12 11.22
C SER A 77 18.66 9.23 9.99
N ASP A 78 17.49 8.71 9.62
CA ASP A 78 17.41 7.81 8.46
C ASP A 78 17.38 8.58 7.14
N GLU A 79 17.95 8.00 6.09
CA GLU A 79 17.80 8.48 4.72
C GLU A 79 16.43 8.09 4.15
N VAL A 80 15.38 8.76 4.62
CA VAL A 80 14.00 8.56 4.14
C VAL A 80 13.48 9.85 3.55
N TYR A 81 12.83 9.73 2.40
CA TYR A 81 12.32 10.87 1.65
C TYR A 81 10.87 10.66 1.27
N VAL A 82 10.19 11.75 0.95
CA VAL A 82 8.89 11.75 0.30
C VAL A 82 9.05 12.34 -1.10
N VAL A 83 8.50 11.66 -2.08
CA VAL A 83 8.45 12.06 -3.49
C VAL A 83 6.98 12.15 -3.92
N ASP A 84 6.70 12.91 -4.96
CA ASP A 84 5.35 13.02 -5.51
C ASP A 84 5.19 12.13 -6.74
N ARG A 85 4.52 10.98 -6.55
CA ARG A 85 4.23 10.04 -7.64
C ARG A 85 3.31 10.63 -8.70
N GLY A 86 2.64 11.74 -8.42
CA GLY A 86 1.85 12.47 -9.41
C GLY A 86 2.66 12.84 -10.67
N HIS A 87 3.97 13.08 -10.55
CA HIS A 87 4.82 13.33 -11.72
C HIS A 87 5.01 12.08 -12.60
N TYR A 88 5.07 10.90 -12.02
CA TYR A 88 5.15 9.65 -12.78
C TYR A 88 3.79 9.33 -13.43
N GLU A 89 2.71 9.38 -12.65
CA GLU A 89 1.36 9.07 -13.11
C GLU A 89 0.87 10.06 -14.18
N GLY A 90 1.25 11.33 -14.08
CA GLY A 90 0.86 12.38 -15.01
C GLY A 90 1.41 12.24 -16.43
N PHE A 91 2.52 11.53 -16.60
CA PHE A 91 2.98 11.12 -17.94
C PHE A 91 2.09 10.00 -18.51
N THR A 92 1.70 9.03 -17.67
CA THR A 92 0.94 7.85 -18.11
C THR A 92 -0.57 8.10 -18.22
N GLY A 93 -1.07 9.18 -17.63
CA GLY A 93 -2.49 9.45 -17.46
C GLY A 93 -3.11 10.20 -18.65
N GLU A 94 -4.28 9.73 -19.09
CA GLU A 94 -5.10 10.41 -20.11
C GLU A 94 -6.11 11.42 -19.50
N ASN A 95 -6.07 11.63 -18.17
CA ASN A 95 -7.05 12.48 -17.49
C ASN A 95 -6.85 13.97 -17.84
N PRO A 96 -7.82 14.63 -18.51
CA PRO A 96 -7.68 16.03 -18.94
C PRO A 96 -7.64 17.03 -17.78
N ASN A 97 -7.97 16.60 -16.56
CA ASN A 97 -7.97 17.45 -15.36
C ASN A 97 -6.64 17.41 -14.58
N ILE A 98 -5.65 16.62 -15.01
CA ILE A 98 -4.34 16.58 -14.35
C ILE A 98 -3.73 17.99 -14.31
N PRO A 99 -3.29 18.50 -13.15
CA PRO A 99 -2.65 19.81 -13.04
C PRO A 99 -1.45 19.95 -13.98
N PRO A 100 -1.20 21.14 -14.58
CA PRO A 100 -0.11 21.33 -15.55
C PRO A 100 1.27 20.90 -15.05
N ARG A 101 1.55 21.01 -13.75
CA ARG A 101 2.83 20.59 -13.12
C ARG A 101 3.15 19.09 -13.26
N TYR A 102 2.15 18.26 -13.55
CA TYR A 102 2.31 16.82 -13.75
C TYR A 102 2.21 16.40 -15.22
N ARG A 103 1.93 17.34 -16.13
CA ARG A 103 1.83 17.05 -17.57
C ARG A 103 3.21 17.09 -18.19
N HIS A 104 3.86 15.93 -18.21
CA HIS A 104 5.18 15.77 -18.81
C HIS A 104 5.06 15.27 -20.23
N SER A 105 5.97 15.70 -21.11
CA SER A 105 5.90 15.34 -22.53
C SER A 105 6.45 13.93 -22.82
N SER A 106 7.17 13.34 -21.85
CA SER A 106 7.78 12.02 -21.95
C SER A 106 7.92 11.32 -20.60
N LEU A 107 8.09 9.99 -20.61
CA LEU A 107 8.35 9.18 -19.42
C LEU A 107 9.60 9.65 -18.69
N GLU A 108 10.62 10.05 -19.46
CA GLU A 108 11.90 10.53 -18.94
C GLU A 108 11.71 11.82 -18.14
N GLU A 109 10.96 12.79 -18.67
CA GLU A 109 10.62 14.03 -17.95
C GLU A 109 9.81 13.76 -16.68
N GLY A 110 8.80 12.88 -16.75
CA GLY A 110 8.00 12.53 -15.58
C GLY A 110 8.81 11.82 -14.49
N THR A 111 9.69 10.89 -14.89
CA THR A 111 10.60 10.20 -13.97
C THR A 111 11.59 11.18 -13.34
N LYS A 112 12.17 12.08 -14.15
CA LYS A 112 13.09 13.10 -13.66
C LYS A 112 12.41 14.00 -12.64
N ALA A 113 11.21 14.50 -12.94
CA ALA A 113 10.44 15.34 -12.03
C ALA A 113 10.05 14.59 -10.74
N TYR A 114 9.71 13.29 -10.83
CA TYR A 114 9.48 12.45 -9.65
C TYR A 114 10.73 12.38 -8.74
N ILE A 115 11.92 12.12 -9.31
CA ILE A 115 13.17 12.09 -8.53
C ILE A 115 13.50 13.47 -7.96
N GLU A 116 13.35 14.53 -8.75
CA GLU A 116 13.63 15.92 -8.35
C GLU A 116 12.64 16.44 -7.28
N SER A 117 11.46 15.85 -7.18
CA SER A 117 10.47 16.15 -6.12
C SER A 117 10.86 15.62 -4.73
N ARG A 118 11.99 14.94 -4.60
CA ARG A 118 12.41 14.32 -3.33
C ARG A 118 12.64 15.36 -2.23
N VAL A 119 11.91 15.22 -1.14
CA VAL A 119 12.08 16.02 0.10
C VAL A 119 12.36 15.07 1.27
N PRO A 120 13.34 15.35 2.15
CA PRO A 120 13.55 14.54 3.36
C PRO A 120 12.27 14.41 4.20
N LEU A 121 12.00 13.22 4.74
CA LEU A 121 10.74 12.94 5.44
C LEU A 121 10.46 13.96 6.57
N LYS A 122 11.48 14.31 7.35
CA LYS A 122 11.35 15.34 8.41
C LYS A 122 10.87 16.70 7.89
N ASP A 123 11.35 17.10 6.72
CA ASP A 123 11.04 18.40 6.13
C ASP A 123 9.65 18.33 5.51
N TYR A 124 9.32 17.24 4.82
CA TYR A 124 7.97 17.00 4.30
C TYR A 124 6.91 17.12 5.41
N LEU A 125 7.11 16.45 6.55
CA LEU A 125 6.16 16.50 7.67
C LEU A 125 5.93 17.92 8.23
N ARG A 126 6.89 18.83 8.07
CA ARG A 126 6.79 20.23 8.52
C ARG A 126 6.08 21.13 7.51
N GLN A 127 6.06 20.75 6.23
CA GLN A 127 5.63 21.63 5.14
C GLN A 127 4.69 20.95 4.13
N ALA A 128 4.11 19.81 4.47
CA ALA A 128 3.28 18.99 3.58
C ALA A 128 2.18 19.80 2.88
N GLU A 129 1.48 20.66 3.64
CA GLU A 129 0.43 21.55 3.12
C GLU A 129 0.95 22.54 2.07
N HIS A 130 2.21 22.98 2.17
CA HIS A 130 2.84 23.91 1.22
C HIS A 130 3.37 23.22 -0.02
N LEU A 131 3.81 21.97 0.08
CA LEU A 131 4.32 21.19 -1.06
C LEU A 131 3.19 20.77 -2.01
N GLN A 132 1.98 20.60 -1.46
CA GLN A 132 0.79 20.22 -2.22
C GLN A 132 1.03 18.96 -3.06
N TYR A 133 1.69 17.93 -2.53
CA TYR A 133 1.89 16.69 -3.29
C TYR A 133 0.55 16.01 -3.56
N SER A 134 0.34 15.55 -4.79
CA SER A 134 -0.89 14.85 -5.15
C SER A 134 -0.83 13.40 -4.70
N LEU A 135 0.30 12.71 -4.90
CA LEU A 135 0.47 11.31 -4.51
C LEU A 135 1.77 11.14 -3.72
N PRO A 136 1.79 11.53 -2.43
CA PRO A 136 2.99 11.43 -1.61
C PRO A 136 3.37 9.95 -1.40
N GLU A 137 4.59 9.61 -1.79
CA GLU A 137 5.18 8.29 -1.65
C GLU A 137 6.46 8.37 -0.82
N VAL A 138 6.60 7.48 0.16
CA VAL A 138 7.81 7.39 0.98
C VAL A 138 8.83 6.50 0.27
N VAL A 139 10.07 6.97 0.15
CA VAL A 139 11.17 6.20 -0.44
C VAL A 139 12.32 6.09 0.54
N PHE A 140 12.91 4.89 0.62
CA PHE A 140 14.06 4.60 1.46
C PHE A 140 15.33 4.73 0.64
N GLY A 141 16.30 5.52 1.11
CA GLY A 141 17.62 5.67 0.49
C GLY A 141 18.56 4.51 0.82
N GLU A 142 18.37 3.88 1.97
CA GLU A 142 19.18 2.76 2.45
C GLU A 142 18.30 1.53 2.75
N PRO A 143 18.88 0.31 2.80
CA PRO A 143 18.18 -0.88 3.25
C PRO A 143 17.60 -0.72 4.66
N VAL A 144 16.33 -1.10 4.82
CA VAL A 144 15.66 -1.12 6.13
C VAL A 144 15.89 -2.46 6.79
N SER A 145 16.50 -2.44 7.97
CA SER A 145 16.80 -3.65 8.75
C SER A 145 15.53 -4.41 9.17
N PRO A 146 15.52 -5.76 9.15
CA PRO A 146 14.36 -6.57 9.52
C PRO A 146 13.76 -6.29 10.91
N ASP A 147 14.57 -5.92 11.89
CA ASP A 147 14.13 -5.64 13.27
C ASP A 147 13.24 -4.39 13.37
N ARG A 148 13.22 -3.57 12.31
CA ARG A 148 12.40 -2.36 12.21
C ARG A 148 11.08 -2.60 11.48
N ILE A 149 10.84 -3.81 11.00
CA ILE A 149 9.71 -4.16 10.13
C ILE A 149 8.82 -5.17 10.86
N HIS A 150 7.55 -4.84 10.98
CA HIS A 150 6.56 -5.68 11.64
C HIS A 150 5.31 -5.84 10.78
N VAL A 151 4.60 -6.95 10.93
CA VAL A 151 3.27 -7.11 10.34
C VAL A 151 2.30 -6.24 11.14
N SER A 152 1.56 -5.36 10.47
CA SER A 152 0.61 -4.47 11.14
C SER A 152 -0.51 -5.26 11.82
N GLU A 153 -0.99 -4.76 12.96
CA GLU A 153 -2.19 -5.28 13.63
C GLU A 153 -3.47 -4.96 12.83
N THR A 154 -3.40 -4.05 11.86
CA THR A 154 -4.46 -3.76 10.89
C THR A 154 -4.09 -4.33 9.53
N GLN A 155 -5.08 -4.80 8.75
CA GLN A 155 -4.81 -5.36 7.42
C GLN A 155 -5.93 -5.01 6.45
N PRO A 156 -6.11 -3.73 6.07
CA PRO A 156 -7.29 -3.28 5.33
C PRO A 156 -7.41 -3.92 3.93
N LEU A 157 -6.30 -4.12 3.20
CA LEU A 157 -6.33 -4.81 1.91
C LEU A 157 -6.55 -6.31 2.05
N LEU A 158 -5.96 -6.96 3.05
CA LEU A 158 -6.23 -8.37 3.34
C LEU A 158 -7.68 -8.61 3.76
N GLU A 159 -8.24 -7.74 4.61
CA GLU A 159 -9.64 -7.80 5.04
C GLU A 159 -10.57 -7.65 3.83
N LYS A 160 -10.25 -6.74 2.91
CA LYS A 160 -10.98 -6.56 1.65
C LYS A 160 -10.83 -7.77 0.71
N ASP A 161 -9.62 -8.33 0.56
CA ASP A 161 -9.37 -9.57 -0.21
C ASP A 161 -10.23 -10.71 0.34
N ILE A 162 -10.17 -10.95 1.66
CA ILE A 162 -10.95 -11.99 2.33
C ILE A 162 -12.45 -11.76 2.19
N ALA A 163 -12.94 -10.53 2.22
CA ALA A 163 -14.36 -10.25 2.02
C ALA A 163 -14.84 -10.53 0.58
N LEU A 164 -13.97 -10.33 -0.41
CA LEU A 164 -14.31 -10.41 -1.84
C LEU A 164 -13.92 -11.72 -2.53
N LYS A 165 -13.11 -12.57 -1.89
CA LYS A 165 -12.50 -13.73 -2.54
C LYS A 165 -13.43 -14.93 -2.68
N ASN A 166 -14.08 -15.10 -3.83
CA ASN A 166 -14.62 -16.41 -4.20
C ASN A 166 -13.48 -17.31 -4.64
N TRP A 167 -13.18 -18.34 -3.85
CA TRP A 167 -12.24 -19.35 -4.29
C TRP A 167 -12.82 -20.11 -5.49
N ILE A 168 -12.14 -19.99 -6.63
CA ILE A 168 -12.50 -20.54 -7.93
C ILE A 168 -12.88 -22.02 -7.80
N ARG A 169 -14.19 -22.29 -7.82
CA ARG A 169 -14.79 -23.56 -8.23
C ARG A 169 -15.72 -23.32 -9.41
N GLY A 170 -15.18 -22.77 -10.50
CA GLY A 170 -15.77 -22.81 -11.85
C GLY A 170 -17.25 -22.47 -11.97
N ILE A 171 -17.66 -21.26 -11.57
CA ILE A 171 -19.01 -20.76 -11.86
C ILE A 171 -18.88 -19.41 -12.58
N ASP A 172 -19.53 -19.31 -13.74
CA ASP A 172 -19.60 -18.14 -14.63
C ASP A 172 -20.56 -17.03 -14.12
N GLU A 173 -20.73 -16.90 -12.81
CA GLU A 173 -21.64 -15.91 -12.18
C GLU A 173 -20.86 -14.81 -11.43
N PRO A 174 -21.41 -13.59 -11.30
CA PRO A 174 -20.72 -12.45 -10.69
C PRO A 174 -20.25 -12.77 -9.26
N PRO A 175 -19.18 -12.10 -8.77
CA PRO A 175 -18.53 -12.47 -7.52
C PRO A 175 -19.51 -12.36 -6.34
N GLN A 176 -19.87 -13.50 -5.75
CA GLN A 176 -20.60 -13.59 -4.49
C GLN A 176 -19.65 -13.23 -3.33
N GLN A 177 -20.13 -12.69 -2.20
CA GLN A 177 -19.26 -12.38 -1.07
C GLN A 177 -19.12 -13.62 -0.17
N ASN A 178 -17.99 -13.78 0.52
CA ASN A 178 -17.79 -14.90 1.45
C ASN A 178 -18.69 -14.76 2.69
N THR A 179 -19.23 -15.88 3.15
CA THR A 179 -19.89 -16.00 4.46
C THR A 179 -18.92 -15.70 5.60
N LEU A 180 -19.43 -15.32 6.79
CA LEU A 180 -18.56 -15.05 7.96
C LEU A 180 -17.64 -16.25 8.29
N ARG A 181 -18.15 -17.48 8.12
CA ARG A 181 -17.38 -18.71 8.34
C ARG A 181 -16.26 -18.89 7.31
N GLU A 182 -16.54 -18.62 6.03
CA GLU A 182 -15.53 -18.70 4.97
C GLU A 182 -14.44 -17.65 5.16
N ARG A 183 -14.83 -16.42 5.57
CA ARG A 183 -13.87 -15.37 5.93
C ARG A 183 -12.93 -15.81 7.04
N GLU A 184 -13.46 -16.44 8.11
CA GLU A 184 -12.63 -16.98 9.19
C GLU A 184 -11.67 -18.07 8.68
N VAL A 185 -12.13 -18.98 7.81
CA VAL A 185 -11.29 -20.03 7.22
C VAL A 185 -10.14 -19.43 6.40
N LEU A 186 -10.43 -18.48 5.50
CA LEU A 186 -9.43 -17.79 4.69
C LEU A 186 -8.41 -17.05 5.57
N ALA A 187 -8.88 -16.34 6.60
CA ALA A 187 -8.00 -15.66 7.55
C ALA A 187 -7.07 -16.65 8.30
N ARG A 188 -7.60 -17.81 8.70
CA ARG A 188 -6.80 -18.89 9.32
C ARG A 188 -5.77 -19.48 8.37
N GLU A 189 -6.07 -19.58 7.07
CA GLU A 189 -5.11 -20.03 6.07
C GLU A 189 -3.92 -19.06 5.94
N ARG A 190 -4.20 -17.75 5.95
CA ARG A 190 -3.15 -16.72 5.94
C ARG A 190 -2.27 -16.79 7.20
N LEU A 191 -2.86 -17.05 8.36
CA LEU A 191 -2.11 -17.23 9.61
C LEU A 191 -1.16 -18.45 9.57
N LYS A 192 -1.48 -19.51 8.82
CA LYS A 192 -0.57 -20.65 8.63
C LYS A 192 0.67 -20.25 7.81
N THR A 193 0.50 -19.33 6.86
CA THR A 193 1.61 -18.85 6.02
C THR A 193 2.43 -17.74 6.67
N ILE A 194 1.78 -16.88 7.47
CA ILE A 194 2.39 -15.74 8.14
C ILE A 194 1.93 -15.76 9.61
N PRO A 195 2.63 -16.48 10.51
CA PRO A 195 2.25 -16.59 11.91
C PRO A 195 2.18 -15.25 12.65
N GLU A 196 2.91 -14.24 12.16
CA GLU A 196 2.92 -12.87 12.70
C GLU A 196 1.58 -12.14 12.49
N LEU A 197 0.68 -12.63 11.64
CA LEU A 197 -0.69 -12.12 11.52
C LEU A 197 -1.58 -12.44 12.73
N ARG A 198 -1.08 -13.15 13.75
CA ARG A 198 -1.88 -13.58 14.90
C ARG A 198 -2.60 -12.44 15.62
N PRO A 199 -1.97 -11.30 15.96
CA PRO A 199 -2.65 -10.20 16.65
C PRO A 199 -3.79 -9.61 15.80
N TRP A 200 -3.55 -9.43 14.50
CA TRP A 200 -4.60 -9.03 13.56
C TRP A 200 -5.74 -10.05 13.52
N PHE A 201 -5.43 -11.34 13.43
CA PHE A 201 -6.44 -12.40 13.34
C PHE A 201 -7.36 -12.43 14.56
N GLU A 202 -6.82 -12.28 15.77
CA GLU A 202 -7.61 -12.24 17.01
C GLU A 202 -8.58 -11.04 17.01
N THR A 203 -8.11 -9.88 16.54
CA THR A 203 -8.95 -8.68 16.36
C THR A 203 -10.02 -8.91 15.29
N TYR A 204 -9.65 -9.51 14.16
CA TYR A 204 -10.55 -9.82 13.06
C TYR A 204 -11.66 -10.80 13.46
N GLN A 205 -11.33 -11.83 14.25
CA GLN A 205 -12.34 -12.75 14.81
C GLN A 205 -13.35 -12.01 15.70
N GLY A 206 -12.89 -11.06 16.53
CA GLY A 206 -13.77 -10.20 17.31
C GLY A 206 -14.79 -9.47 16.43
N LYS A 207 -14.32 -8.83 15.34
CA LYS A 207 -15.18 -8.15 14.35
C LYS A 207 -16.22 -9.10 13.74
N LEU A 208 -15.82 -10.32 13.36
CA LEU A 208 -16.74 -11.31 12.78
C LEU A 208 -17.85 -11.74 13.77
N ILE A 209 -17.51 -11.89 15.06
CA ILE A 209 -18.49 -12.23 16.12
C ILE A 209 -19.49 -11.10 16.31
N GLU A 210 -19.04 -9.84 16.28
CA GLU A 210 -19.91 -8.67 16.39
C GLU A 210 -20.89 -8.61 15.21
N LEU A 211 -20.41 -8.79 13.98
CA LEU A 211 -21.27 -8.83 12.78
C LEU A 211 -22.33 -9.94 12.86
N GLN A 212 -21.96 -11.10 13.40
CA GLN A 212 -22.91 -12.21 13.61
C GLN A 212 -24.00 -11.84 14.63
N ARG A 213 -23.67 -11.08 15.68
CA ARG A 213 -24.62 -10.62 16.71
C ARG A 213 -25.57 -9.54 16.18
N GLU A 214 -25.08 -8.66 15.32
CA GLU A 214 -25.87 -7.55 14.76
C GLU A 214 -26.84 -8.00 13.66
N GLY A 215 -26.75 -9.25 13.18
CA GLY A 215 -27.61 -9.76 12.11
C GLY A 215 -27.39 -9.03 10.78
N VAL A 216 -26.24 -8.36 10.62
CA VAL A 216 -25.89 -7.63 9.41
C VAL A 216 -25.79 -8.64 8.25
N PRO A 217 -26.59 -8.48 7.18
CA PRO A 217 -26.49 -9.34 6.02
C PRO A 217 -25.08 -9.29 5.45
N GLU A 218 -24.55 -10.45 5.07
CA GLU A 218 -23.14 -10.68 4.68
C GLU A 218 -22.64 -9.75 3.55
N GLY A 219 -23.56 -9.07 2.84
CA GLY A 219 -23.40 -8.18 1.69
C GLY A 219 -23.22 -6.67 1.93
N MET A 220 -23.38 -6.15 3.16
CA MET A 220 -23.61 -4.70 3.37
C MET A 220 -22.41 -3.85 3.82
N LEU A 221 -21.21 -4.41 3.94
CA LEU A 221 -20.01 -3.62 4.25
C LEU A 221 -19.39 -3.14 2.93
N LYS A 222 -19.83 -1.96 2.48
CA LYS A 222 -19.22 -1.18 1.39
C LYS A 222 -18.00 -0.43 1.87
#